data_AF-A0AAU7TWU1-F1
#
_entry.id   AF-A0AAU7TWU1-F1
#
_cell.length_a   1.000
_cell.length_b   1.000
_cell.length_c   1.000
_cell.angle_alpha   90.00
_cell.angle_beta   90.00
_cell.angle_gamma   90.00
#
_symmetry.space_group_name_H-M   'P 1'
#
loop_
_entity.id
_entity.type
_entity.pdbx_description
1 polymer ?
#
loop_
_entity_poly.entity_id
_entity_poly.type
_entity_poly.pdbx_seq_one_letter_code
_entity_poly.pdbx_strand_id
1 'polypeptide(L)'
;MTIKTGVGQYISLALQWVLNIGLIILAIILVVFLGKETIHLANVLLSTGEQTSSYLLIEGIVIYFLYFEFIALIVKYFQSGYHFPLRYFIYIGITAIIRLIIVDHKNPFDTLYYSAAILILVVTLWLANSNRLKRE
;
A
#
# COMPACT_ATOMS: atom_id res chain seq x y z
N MET A 1 16.51 -21.86 29.05
CA MET A 1 16.97 -22.78 27.99
C MET A 1 15.96 -23.91 27.89
N THR A 2 15.01 -23.80 26.97
CA THR A 2 14.04 -24.88 26.71
C THR A 2 13.77 -24.89 25.22
N ILE A 3 14.64 -25.61 24.52
CA ILE A 3 14.61 -25.86 23.09
C ILE A 3 13.44 -26.81 22.83
N LYS A 4 12.34 -26.28 22.29
CA LYS A 4 11.32 -27.08 21.58
C LYS A 4 11.39 -26.76 20.09
N THR A 5 12.58 -26.91 19.51
CA THR A 5 12.82 -26.81 18.07
C THR A 5 12.39 -28.12 17.41
N GLY A 6 11.15 -28.21 16.94
CA GLY A 6 10.65 -29.40 16.26
C GLY A 6 9.71 -29.01 15.14
N VAL A 7 10.16 -29.14 13.89
CA VAL A 7 9.42 -28.97 12.62
C VAL A 7 8.82 -27.57 12.37
N GLY A 8 8.02 -27.01 13.28
CA GLY A 8 7.34 -25.72 13.11
C GLY A 8 8.28 -24.53 12.88
N GLN A 9 9.45 -24.53 13.53
CA GLN A 9 10.45 -23.48 13.32
C GLN A 9 11.09 -23.55 11.91
N TYR A 10 11.32 -24.76 11.40
CA TYR A 10 11.82 -24.95 10.03
C TYR A 10 10.78 -24.54 8.99
N ILE A 11 9.50 -24.85 9.22
CA ILE A 11 8.39 -24.41 8.36
C ILE A 11 8.29 -22.88 8.37
N SER A 12 8.34 -22.24 9.54
CA SER A 12 8.30 -20.78 9.67
C SER A 12 9.47 -20.13 8.92
N LEU A 13 10.68 -20.67 9.04
CA LEU A 13 11.86 -20.19 8.31
C LEU A 13 11.67 -20.34 6.79
N ALA A 14 11.21 -21.50 6.32
CA ALA A 14 10.96 -21.72 4.90
C ALA A 14 9.91 -20.75 4.33
N LEU A 15 8.78 -20.55 5.03
CA LEU A 15 7.75 -19.59 4.64
C LEU A 15 8.29 -18.15 4.62
N GLN A 16 9.11 -17.78 5.59
CA GLN A 16 9.73 -16.46 5.66
C GLN A 16 10.67 -16.21 4.47
N TRP A 17 11.46 -17.21 4.08
CA TRP A 17 12.28 -17.14 2.87
C TRP A 17 11.44 -16.94 1.61
N VAL A 18 10.37 -17.72 1.45
CA VAL A 18 9.44 -17.59 0.31
C VAL A 18 8.82 -16.19 0.28
N LEU A 19 8.35 -15.69 1.42
CA LEU A 19 7.75 -14.36 1.53
C LEU A 19 8.76 -13.26 1.16
N ASN A 20 9.99 -13.34 1.66
CA ASN A 20 11.03 -12.36 1.39
C ASN A 20 11.42 -12.31 -0.10
N ILE A 21 11.58 -13.48 -0.73
CA ILE A 21 11.87 -13.58 -2.17
C ILE A 21 10.71 -13.00 -2.97
N GLY A 22 9.46 -13.35 -2.62
CA GLY A 22 8.26 -12.80 -3.25
C GLY A 22 8.19 -11.27 -3.15
N LEU A 23 8.49 -10.70 -1.99
CA LEU A 23 8.49 -9.25 -1.78
C LEU A 23 9.60 -8.53 -2.54
N ILE A 24 10.78 -9.14 -2.69
CA ILE A 24 11.87 -8.58 -3.51
C ILE A 24 11.46 -8.55 -4.98
N ILE A 25 10.91 -9.65 -5.50
CA ILE A 25 10.42 -9.72 -6.88
C ILE A 25 9.33 -8.66 -7.11
N LEU A 26 8.37 -8.56 -6.18
CA LEU A 26 7.32 -7.55 -6.25
C LEU A 26 7.88 -6.12 -6.24
N ALA A 27 8.85 -5.83 -5.37
CA ALA A 27 9.48 -4.51 -5.32
C ALA A 27 10.14 -4.13 -6.65
N ILE A 28 10.84 -5.08 -7.29
CA ILE A 28 11.47 -4.86 -8.60
C ILE A 28 10.40 -4.53 -9.65
N ILE A 29 9.31 -5.30 -9.71
CA ILE A 29 8.20 -5.07 -10.64
C ILE A 29 7.59 -3.68 -10.43
N LEU A 30 7.33 -3.29 -9.17
CA LEU A 30 6.77 -1.99 -8.83
C LEU A 30 7.70 -0.84 -9.22
N VAL A 31 9.01 -0.96 -9.02
CA VAL A 31 9.98 0.06 -9.44
C VAL A 31 10.00 0.21 -10.96
N VAL A 32 9.90 -0.88 -11.71
CA VAL A 32 9.80 -0.83 -13.18
C VAL A 32 8.51 -0.14 -13.61
N PHE A 33 7.36 -0.48 -13.01
CA PHE A 33 6.10 0.18 -13.31
C PHE A 33 6.10 1.67 -12.95
N LEU A 34 6.69 2.03 -11.81
CA LEU A 34 6.87 3.42 -11.40
C LEU A 34 7.67 4.21 -12.45
N GLY A 35 8.75 3.63 -12.98
CA GLY A 35 9.54 4.24 -14.05
C GLY A 35 8.76 4.41 -15.35
N LYS A 36 7.99 3.39 -15.76
CA LYS A 36 7.12 3.47 -16.95
C LYS A 36 6.05 4.55 -16.79
N GLU A 37 5.41 4.63 -15.62
CA GLU A 37 4.39 5.62 -15.32
C GLU A 37 4.98 7.04 -15.30
N THR A 38 6.22 7.20 -14.80
CA THR A 38 6.95 8.49 -14.87
C THR A 38 7.09 8.97 -16.31
N ILE A 39 7.49 8.09 -17.23
CA ILE A 39 7.63 8.43 -18.65
C ILE A 39 6.27 8.74 -19.28
N HIS A 40 5.23 7.97 -18.92
CA HIS A 40 3.87 8.20 -19.40
C HIS A 40 3.37 9.60 -19.00
N LEU A 41 3.45 9.93 -17.71
CA LEU A 41 3.06 11.24 -17.19
C LEU A 41 3.86 12.38 -17.83
N ALA A 42 5.17 12.22 -18.01
CA ALA A 42 6.01 13.20 -18.68
C ALA A 42 5.56 13.45 -20.14
N ASN A 43 5.23 12.39 -20.89
CA ASN A 43 4.75 12.52 -22.26
C ASN A 43 3.39 13.24 -22.35
N VAL A 44 2.48 12.94 -21.42
CA VAL A 44 1.16 13.60 -21.36
C VAL A 44 1.31 15.08 -20.98
N LEU A 45 2.22 15.42 -20.06
CA LEU A 45 2.53 16.80 -19.67
C LEU A 45 3.17 17.64 -20.77
N LEU A 46 3.88 17.03 -21.72
CA LEU A 46 4.57 17.72 -22.81
C LEU A 46 3.72 17.82 -24.09
N SER A 47 2.67 17.00 -24.21
CA SER A 47 1.79 16.94 -25.39
C SER A 47 0.55 17.85 -25.25
N THR A 48 0.69 18.94 -24.49
CA THR A 48 -0.36 19.84 -23.97
C THR A 48 -1.21 20.49 -25.06
N GLY A 49 -2.30 19.83 -25.47
CA GLY A 49 -3.24 20.37 -26.46
C GLY A 49 -4.73 20.23 -26.14
N GLU A 50 -5.16 19.28 -25.30
CA GLU A 50 -6.60 19.02 -25.09
C GLU A 50 -6.97 18.81 -23.62
N GLN A 51 -8.15 19.31 -23.21
CA GLN A 51 -8.71 19.17 -21.86
C GLN A 51 -8.85 17.71 -21.39
N THR A 52 -8.93 16.76 -22.32
CA THR A 52 -8.88 15.31 -22.06
C THR A 52 -7.60 14.89 -21.32
N SER A 53 -6.49 15.62 -21.50
CA SER A 53 -5.21 15.34 -20.84
C SER A 53 -5.26 15.48 -19.31
N SER A 54 -6.11 16.36 -18.76
CA SER A 54 -6.11 16.65 -17.32
C SER A 54 -6.64 15.48 -16.48
N TYR A 55 -7.68 14.80 -16.96
CA TYR A 55 -8.22 13.61 -16.28
C TYR A 55 -7.21 12.45 -16.32
N LEU A 56 -6.61 12.21 -17.48
CA LEU A 56 -5.56 11.20 -17.67
C LEU A 56 -4.32 11.46 -16.79
N LEU A 57 -3.95 12.74 -16.62
CA LEU A 57 -2.85 13.12 -15.71
C LEU A 57 -3.17 12.81 -14.25
N ILE A 58 -4.36 13.18 -13.78
CA ILE A 58 -4.78 12.92 -12.38
C ILE A 58 -4.80 11.41 -12.13
N GLU A 59 -5.37 10.64 -13.06
CA GLU A 59 -5.41 9.18 -12.98
C GLU A 59 -3.99 8.58 -12.89
N GLY A 60 -3.08 8.97 -13.79
CA GLY A 60 -1.69 8.49 -13.76
C GLY A 60 -0.93 8.91 -12.50
N ILE A 61 -1.18 10.10 -11.96
CA ILE A 61 -0.59 10.56 -10.69
C ILE A 61 -1.05 9.68 -9.52
N VAL A 62 -2.34 9.30 -9.48
CA VAL A 62 -2.86 8.42 -8.43
C VAL A 62 -2.25 7.02 -8.51
N ILE A 63 -2.10 6.47 -9.73
CA ILE A 63 -1.42 5.19 -9.97
C ILE A 63 0.05 5.27 -9.55
N TYR A 64 0.73 6.35 -9.92
CA TYR A 64 2.13 6.59 -9.54
C TYR A 64 2.31 6.57 -8.01
N PHE A 65 1.44 7.30 -7.30
CA PHE A 65 1.49 7.36 -5.85
C PHE A 65 1.15 6.00 -5.21
N LEU A 66 0.32 5.16 -5.87
CA LEU A 66 0.00 3.80 -5.40
C LEU A 66 1.25 2.93 -5.39
N TYR A 67 2.03 2.94 -6.48
CA TYR A 67 3.29 2.19 -6.55
C TYR A 67 4.29 2.65 -5.49
N PHE A 68 4.43 3.96 -5.29
CA PHE A 68 5.29 4.52 -4.24
C PHE A 68 4.90 4.01 -2.85
N GLU A 69 3.60 3.97 -2.55
CA GLU A 69 3.09 3.53 -1.26
C GLU A 69 3.35 2.04 -0.99
N PHE A 70 3.16 1.18 -1.99
CA PHE A 70 3.49 -0.23 -1.86
C PHE A 70 4.99 -0.47 -1.70
N ILE A 71 5.83 0.28 -2.41
CA ILE A 71 7.29 0.22 -2.23
C ILE A 71 7.65 0.62 -0.79
N ALA A 72 7.06 1.69 -0.25
CA ALA A 72 7.27 2.13 1.12
C ALA A 72 6.87 1.05 2.15
N LEU A 73 5.76 0.34 1.90
CA LEU A 73 5.33 -0.80 2.73
C LEU A 73 6.38 -1.93 2.72
N ILE A 74 6.89 -2.30 1.54
CA ILE A 74 7.92 -3.35 1.41
C ILE A 74 9.20 -2.94 2.15
N VAL A 75 9.64 -1.68 1.99
CA VAL A 75 10.79 -1.16 2.73
C VAL A 75 10.56 -1.23 4.24
N LYS A 76 9.37 -0.86 4.72
CA LYS A 76 9.02 -0.94 6.15
C LYS A 76 8.97 -2.36 6.69
N TYR A 77 8.53 -3.33 5.88
CA TYR A 77 8.57 -4.75 6.23
C TYR A 77 10.01 -5.22 6.51
N PHE A 78 10.96 -4.87 5.64
CA PHE A 78 12.38 -5.23 5.85
C PHE A 78 13.00 -4.45 7.02
N GLN A 79 12.67 -3.16 7.20
CA GLN A 79 13.15 -2.35 8.33
C GLN A 79 12.62 -2.84 9.69
N SER A 80 11.44 -3.46 9.74
CA SER A 80 10.81 -3.93 10.97
C SER A 80 11.20 -5.37 11.35
N GLY A 81 12.29 -5.90 10.77
CA GLY A 81 12.79 -7.24 11.08
C GLY A 81 11.88 -8.36 10.56
N TYR A 82 11.32 -8.21 9.35
CA TYR A 82 10.40 -9.16 8.72
C TYR A 82 9.05 -9.32 9.42
N HIS A 83 8.72 -8.43 10.34
CA HIS A 83 7.39 -8.35 10.90
C HIS A 83 6.53 -7.41 10.06
N PHE A 84 5.35 -7.88 9.64
CA PHE A 84 4.44 -7.06 8.85
C PHE A 84 3.80 -6.01 9.75
N PRO A 85 4.08 -4.71 9.56
CA PRO A 85 3.70 -3.72 10.55
C PRO A 85 2.25 -3.29 10.28
N LEU A 86 1.31 -3.98 10.95
CA LEU A 86 -0.13 -3.89 10.72
C LEU A 86 -0.68 -2.46 10.69
N ARG A 87 -0.09 -1.58 11.50
CA ARG A 87 -0.42 -0.15 11.55
C ARG A 87 -0.19 0.55 10.21
N TYR A 88 0.94 0.29 9.56
CA TYR A 88 1.27 0.89 8.26
C TYR A 88 0.37 0.35 7.16
N PHE A 89 -0.01 -0.92 7.24
CA PHE A 89 -0.97 -1.49 6.32
C PHE A 89 -2.33 -0.78 6.41
N ILE A 90 -2.81 -0.48 7.62
CA ILE A 90 -4.05 0.28 7.81
C ILE A 90 -3.90 1.71 7.26
N TYR A 91 -2.75 2.37 7.46
CA TYR A 91 -2.50 3.69 6.85
C TYR A 91 -2.55 3.64 5.32
N ILE A 92 -1.93 2.63 4.70
CA ILE A 92 -1.97 2.41 3.24
C ILE A 92 -3.42 2.16 2.78
N GLY A 93 -4.22 1.43 3.56
CA GLY A 93 -5.63 1.22 3.24
C GLY A 93 -6.45 2.51 3.26
N ILE A 94 -6.23 3.36 4.26
CA ILE A 94 -6.92 4.66 4.38
C ILE A 94 -6.57 5.56 3.20
N THR A 95 -5.28 5.72 2.89
CA THR A 95 -4.80 6.54 1.78
C THR A 95 -5.28 6.02 0.42
N ALA A 96 -5.39 4.70 0.24
CA ALA A 96 -5.94 4.11 -0.98
C ALA A 96 -7.42 4.45 -1.18
N ILE A 97 -8.24 4.37 -0.13
CA ILE A 97 -9.67 4.75 -0.22
C ILE A 97 -9.82 6.26 -0.45
N ILE A 98 -9.03 7.09 0.23
CA ILE A 98 -9.03 8.55 0.00
C ILE A 98 -8.69 8.87 -1.46
N ARG A 99 -7.69 8.20 -2.03
CA ARG A 99 -7.32 8.36 -3.44
C ARG A 99 -8.43 7.92 -4.39
N LEU A 100 -9.10 6.81 -4.09
CA LEU A 100 -10.23 6.33 -4.88
C LEU A 100 -11.35 7.37 -4.95
N ILE A 101 -11.67 8.03 -3.82
CA ILE A 101 -12.67 9.11 -3.77
C ILE A 101 -12.27 10.33 -4.63
N ILE A 102 -10.97 10.68 -4.68
CA ILE A 102 -10.49 11.82 -5.47
C ILE A 102 -10.64 11.56 -6.98
N VAL A 103 -10.42 10.33 -7.42
CA VAL A 103 -10.43 9.97 -8.85
C VAL A 103 -11.83 9.66 -9.35
N ASP A 104 -12.58 8.84 -8.60
CA ASP A 104 -13.91 8.35 -9.02
C ASP A 104 -15.02 9.05 -8.23
N HIS A 105 -15.67 10.01 -8.87
CA HIS A 105 -16.73 10.84 -8.28
C HIS A 105 -18.01 10.84 -9.12
N LYS A 106 -18.35 9.70 -9.75
CA LYS A 106 -19.55 9.58 -10.58
C LYS A 106 -20.86 9.52 -9.80
N ASN A 107 -20.89 8.87 -8.64
CA ASN A 107 -22.10 8.72 -7.82
C ASN A 107 -21.87 9.16 -6.36
N PRO A 108 -22.72 10.05 -5.82
CA PRO A 108 -22.59 10.51 -4.44
C PRO A 108 -22.84 9.40 -3.39
N PHE A 109 -23.57 8.34 -3.75
CA PHE A 109 -23.80 7.19 -2.86
C PHE A 109 -22.54 6.33 -2.66
N ASP A 110 -21.71 6.17 -3.69
CA ASP A 110 -20.47 5.39 -3.60
C ASP A 110 -19.46 6.12 -2.70
N THR A 111 -19.37 7.44 -2.84
CA THR A 111 -18.56 8.30 -1.96
C THR A 111 -18.97 8.15 -0.48
N LEU A 112 -20.27 8.02 -0.20
CA LEU A 112 -20.77 7.81 1.16
C LEU A 112 -20.29 6.46 1.74
N TYR A 113 -20.32 5.39 0.94
CA TYR A 113 -19.80 4.08 1.34
C TYR A 113 -18.29 4.11 1.60
N TYR A 114 -17.51 4.76 0.73
CA TYR A 114 -16.06 4.90 0.93
C TYR A 114 -15.73 5.74 2.16
N SER A 115 -16.49 6.80 2.45
CA SER A 115 -16.35 7.59 3.67
C SER A 115 -16.64 6.75 4.93
N ALA A 116 -17.69 5.94 4.91
CA ALA A 116 -17.99 5.01 6.00
C ALA A 116 -16.88 3.96 6.19
N ALA A 117 -16.31 3.44 5.11
CA ALA A 117 -15.17 2.53 5.17
C ALA A 117 -13.93 3.18 5.81
N ILE A 118 -13.64 4.44 5.49
CA ILE A 118 -12.56 5.20 6.15
C ILE A 118 -12.83 5.33 7.66
N LEU A 119 -14.06 5.63 8.08
CA LEU A 119 -14.42 5.69 9.51
C LEU A 119 -14.15 4.36 10.21
N ILE A 120 -14.52 3.23 9.59
CA ILE A 120 -14.24 1.89 10.13
C ILE A 120 -12.74 1.64 10.26
N LEU A 121 -11.93 2.00 9.25
CA LEU A 121 -10.48 1.84 9.30
C LEU A 121 -9.84 2.73 10.38
N VAL A 122 -10.31 3.95 10.56
CA VAL A 122 -9.85 4.87 11.62
C VAL A 122 -10.19 4.31 12.99
N VAL A 123 -11.40 3.77 13.19
CA VAL A 123 -11.79 3.10 14.44
C VAL A 123 -10.93 1.86 14.69
N THR A 124 -10.66 1.07 13.64
CA THR A 124 -9.78 -0.11 13.72
C THR A 124 -8.37 0.28 14.12
N LEU A 125 -7.83 1.36 13.53
CA LEU A 125 -6.53 1.91 13.87
C LEU A 125 -6.53 2.42 15.32
N TRP A 126 -7.58 3.12 15.73
CA TRP A 126 -7.73 3.62 17.10
C TRP A 126 -7.73 2.47 18.09
N LEU A 127 -8.50 1.39 17.83
CA LEU A 127 -8.54 0.19 18.67
C LEU A 127 -7.19 -0.54 18.72
N ALA A 128 -6.53 -0.69 17.56
CA ALA A 128 -5.21 -1.29 17.47
C ALA A 128 -4.13 -0.45 18.17
N ASN A 129 -4.32 0.88 18.24
CA ASN A 129 -3.40 1.81 18.88
C ASN A 129 -3.74 2.10 20.35
N SER A 130 -4.98 1.89 20.80
CA SER A 130 -5.45 2.19 22.15
C SER A 130 -4.94 1.13 23.14
N ASN A 131 -3.68 1.25 23.57
CA ASN A 131 -3.09 0.76 24.82
C ASN A 131 -3.33 -0.70 25.29
N ARG A 132 -3.93 -1.59 24.50
CA ARG A 132 -4.11 -3.02 24.85
C ARG A 132 -3.07 -3.96 24.22
N LEU A 133 -2.24 -3.45 23.30
CA LEU A 133 -1.12 -4.18 22.68
C LEU A 133 0.24 -3.48 22.90
N LYS A 134 0.31 -2.57 23.89
CA LYS A 134 1.57 -1.97 24.36
C LYS A 134 2.20 -2.79 25.51
N ARG A 135 1.84 -4.06 25.60
CA ARG A 135 2.44 -5.05 26.50
C ARG A 135 2.98 -6.18 25.64
N GLU A 136 4.13 -5.92 25.05
CA GLU A 136 5.35 -6.75 25.07
C GLU A 136 6.44 -6.03 24.28
#